data_AF-A0A803MS53-F1
#
_entry.id   AF-A0A803MS53-F1
#
_cell.length_a   1.000
_cell.length_b   1.000
_cell.length_c   1.000
_cell.angle_alpha   90.00
_cell.angle_beta   90.00
_cell.angle_gamma   90.00
#
_symmetry.space_group_name_H-M   'P 1'
#
loop_
_entity.id
_entity.type
_entity.pdbx_description
1 polymer ?
#
loop_
_entity_poly.entity_id
_entity_poly.type
_entity_poly.pdbx_seq_one_letter_code
_entity_poly.pdbx_strand_id
1 'polypeptide(L)'
;MVVIVKMKKLAGYKQVFDHFLSAFPPSCFVIPFDDLKCRDFICNYLQLNYFQCMILDKKGMDMKKNILLHGNKFVRYYGADAFPFTDEKLQELQADEEPRWRTSSTNNLVGLLRCKLSDVLKKTNAEDGCGTVTTISDLNNKDFVGLFLCVKGNFIPKLKEVYEHCKTHHKSFEILLVYMPTNDSLDPQNYKLYVDNLLQKHKLSLWYMPFDNSVSHKLSRLVCPIEDELIILGTQDASIDPYGRDVLSTFGINAYPFTRKELVQREVNKFKELTLETLLVYESQSYLHKGNTKIPVADLRGKNVLLWMSSLSPSNISFYHKLLLWYENNRTKSPDFEVVFVRKHNSAATDDDLELSEVMPWLICPFIADHSASIEKKLFPDGGICGDALVEFGTDGLVCSFTADEDLLDIGVDESGKIPFGRSNLRRSAIKNLCHHHFIIMNNYTD
;
A
#
# COMPACT_ATOMS: atom_id res chain seq x y z
N MET A 1 35.43 14.41 -19.71
CA MET A 1 35.51 14.45 -18.24
C MET A 1 36.97 14.30 -17.82
N VAL A 2 37.44 15.06 -16.84
CA VAL A 2 38.79 14.89 -16.26
C VAL A 2 38.62 14.31 -14.85
N VAL A 3 39.30 13.21 -14.54
CA VAL A 3 39.24 12.52 -13.25
C VAL A 3 40.54 12.77 -12.50
N ILE A 4 40.39 13.24 -11.25
CA ILE A 4 41.51 13.51 -10.34
C ILE A 4 41.26 12.69 -9.07
N VAL A 5 42.15 11.75 -8.79
CA VAL A 5 42.00 10.82 -7.66
C VAL A 5 43.03 11.14 -6.58
N LYS A 6 42.59 11.69 -5.46
CA LYS A 6 43.43 11.88 -4.27
C LYS A 6 43.26 10.72 -3.32
N MET A 7 44.23 9.81 -3.34
CA MET A 7 44.23 8.61 -2.50
C MET A 7 44.62 8.97 -1.05
N LYS A 8 43.98 8.34 -0.06
CA LYS A 8 44.44 8.45 1.33
C LYS A 8 45.87 7.91 1.44
N LYS A 9 46.71 8.53 2.27
CA LYS A 9 48.13 8.12 2.46
C LYS A 9 48.29 6.62 2.75
N LEU A 10 47.37 6.02 3.51
CA LEU A 10 47.39 4.60 3.89
C LEU A 10 46.88 3.63 2.80
N ALA A 11 46.28 4.16 1.72
CA ALA A 11 45.72 3.38 0.62
C ALA A 11 46.39 3.73 -0.73
N GLY A 12 47.57 4.37 -0.71
CA GLY A 12 48.30 4.92 -1.84
C GLY A 12 48.93 3.91 -2.81
N TYR A 13 48.21 2.84 -3.17
CA TYR A 13 48.73 1.77 -4.04
C TYR A 13 48.26 1.94 -5.48
N LYS A 14 49.18 1.79 -6.44
CA LYS A 14 48.87 1.87 -7.88
C LYS A 14 47.76 0.91 -8.30
N GLN A 15 47.76 -0.31 -7.78
CA GLN A 15 46.72 -1.31 -8.05
C GLN A 15 45.31 -0.84 -7.65
N VAL A 16 45.19 -0.18 -6.49
CA VAL A 16 43.91 0.37 -6.01
C VAL A 16 43.46 1.55 -6.87
N PHE A 17 44.41 2.39 -7.29
CA PHE A 17 44.15 3.49 -8.21
C PHE A 17 43.68 3.01 -9.58
N ASP A 18 44.38 2.04 -10.18
CA ASP A 18 44.04 1.46 -11.48
C ASP A 18 42.69 0.73 -11.42
N HIS A 19 42.43 -0.02 -10.34
CA HIS A 19 41.14 -0.67 -10.11
C HIS A 19 40.00 0.35 -10.01
N PHE A 20 40.17 1.43 -9.22
CA PHE A 20 39.18 2.49 -9.13
C PHE A 20 38.91 3.14 -10.50
N LEU A 21 39.96 3.39 -11.29
CA LEU A 21 39.81 4.00 -12.62
C LEU A 21 39.20 3.07 -13.65
N SER A 22 39.28 1.75 -13.46
CA SER A 22 38.67 0.78 -14.38
C SER A 22 37.14 0.91 -14.46
N ALA A 23 36.51 1.54 -13.45
CA ALA A 23 35.08 1.84 -13.45
C ALA A 23 34.70 3.03 -14.38
N PHE A 24 35.67 3.81 -14.87
CA PHE A 24 35.41 4.97 -15.73
C PHE A 24 35.54 4.62 -17.22
N PRO A 25 34.75 5.27 -18.11
CA PRO A 25 34.91 5.10 -19.54
C PRO A 25 36.34 5.45 -20.02
N PRO A 26 36.89 4.74 -21.02
CA PRO A 26 38.22 5.03 -21.57
C PRO A 26 38.38 6.44 -22.14
N SER A 27 37.27 7.13 -22.44
CA SER A 27 37.24 8.51 -22.92
C SER A 27 37.49 9.56 -21.81
N CYS A 28 37.63 9.14 -20.55
CA CYS A 28 37.93 10.03 -19.44
C CYS A 28 39.42 10.35 -19.41
N PHE A 29 39.77 11.64 -19.30
CA PHE A 29 41.15 12.05 -19.07
C PHE A 29 41.48 11.88 -17.60
N VAL A 30 42.62 11.27 -17.29
CA VAL A 30 43.04 10.98 -15.92
C VAL A 30 44.43 11.56 -15.68
N ILE A 31 44.65 12.18 -14.52
CA ILE A 31 45.99 12.56 -14.07
C ILE A 31 46.72 11.29 -13.58
N PRO A 32 47.81 10.86 -14.22
CA PRO A 32 48.45 9.56 -13.98
C PRO A 32 48.86 9.34 -12.52
N PHE A 33 48.88 8.07 -12.05
CA PHE A 33 49.26 7.70 -10.68
C PHE A 33 50.58 8.34 -10.21
N ASP A 34 51.57 8.43 -11.10
CA ASP A 34 52.91 8.92 -10.76
C ASP A 34 52.99 10.45 -10.59
N ASP A 35 52.01 11.21 -11.11
CA ASP A 35 51.99 12.67 -11.00
C ASP A 35 51.26 13.14 -9.72
N LEU A 36 51.81 12.77 -8.57
CA LEU A 36 51.28 13.16 -7.26
C LEU A 36 51.26 14.69 -7.08
N LYS A 37 52.28 15.40 -7.60
CA LYS A 37 52.41 16.85 -7.44
C LYS A 37 51.26 17.58 -8.13
N CYS A 38 50.93 17.21 -9.36
CA CYS A 38 49.81 17.80 -10.09
C CYS A 38 48.47 17.53 -9.38
N ARG A 39 48.25 16.28 -8.92
CA ARG A 39 47.04 15.94 -8.16
C ARG A 39 46.92 16.73 -6.86
N ASP A 40 47.99 16.81 -6.07
CA ASP A 40 47.99 17.55 -4.81
C ASP A 40 47.80 19.05 -5.03
N PHE A 41 48.45 19.62 -6.05
CA PHE A 41 48.27 21.01 -6.42
C PHE A 41 46.80 21.31 -6.74
N ILE A 42 46.18 20.53 -7.63
CA ILE A 42 44.79 20.77 -8.04
C ILE A 42 43.83 20.59 -6.86
N CYS A 43 43.99 19.53 -6.08
CA CYS A 43 43.14 19.30 -4.91
C CYS A 43 43.29 20.41 -3.86
N ASN A 44 44.50 20.91 -3.62
CA ASN A 44 44.72 21.99 -2.66
C ASN A 44 44.18 23.33 -3.20
N TYR A 45 44.39 23.62 -4.49
CA TYR A 45 43.91 24.84 -5.16
C TYR A 45 42.38 24.95 -5.13
N LEU A 46 41.71 23.82 -5.39
CA LEU A 46 40.25 23.70 -5.38
C LEU A 46 39.67 23.36 -4.00
N GLN A 47 40.51 23.24 -2.96
CA GLN A 47 40.12 22.93 -1.58
C GLN A 47 39.31 21.62 -1.44
N LEU A 48 39.68 20.60 -2.23
CA LEU A 48 39.05 19.29 -2.24
C LEU A 48 39.48 18.46 -1.02
N ASN A 49 38.63 18.44 0.01
CA ASN A 49 38.92 17.75 1.29
C ASN A 49 38.27 16.35 1.41
N TYR A 50 37.28 16.02 0.57
CA TYR A 50 36.54 14.75 0.56
C TYR A 50 36.17 14.32 -0.87
N PHE A 51 35.50 13.18 -1.04
CA PHE A 51 34.93 12.76 -2.33
C PHE A 51 34.00 13.85 -2.86
N GLN A 52 34.45 14.57 -3.87
CA GLN A 52 33.75 15.69 -4.47
C GLN A 52 33.79 15.54 -5.99
N CYS A 53 32.61 15.53 -6.61
CA CYS A 53 32.48 15.74 -8.03
C CYS A 53 32.40 17.25 -8.26
N MET A 54 33.18 17.77 -9.21
CA MET A 54 33.06 19.14 -9.66
C MET A 54 32.87 19.17 -11.17
N ILE A 55 31.90 19.96 -11.61
CA ILE A 55 31.66 20.21 -13.02
C ILE A 55 31.96 21.69 -13.26
N LEU A 56 32.85 21.93 -14.21
CA LEU A 56 33.33 23.27 -14.56
C LEU A 56 32.69 23.71 -15.87
N ASP A 57 32.19 24.95 -15.92
CA ASP A 57 31.86 25.61 -17.17
C ASP A 57 33.17 25.95 -17.91
N LYS A 58 33.19 25.67 -19.21
CA LYS A 58 34.29 26.01 -20.11
C LYS A 58 34.42 27.53 -20.31
N LYS A 59 33.39 28.32 -19.97
CA LYS A 59 33.36 29.77 -20.19
C LYS A 59 34.16 30.55 -19.16
N GLY A 60 35.44 30.82 -19.44
CA GLY A 60 36.27 31.79 -18.69
C GLY A 60 37.53 31.18 -18.08
N MET A 61 38.46 32.07 -17.67
CA MET A 61 39.78 31.69 -17.14
C MET A 61 39.79 31.49 -15.61
N ASP A 62 38.75 31.93 -14.89
CA ASP A 62 38.66 31.80 -13.43
C ASP A 62 37.87 30.54 -13.04
N MET A 63 38.61 29.45 -12.78
CA MET A 63 38.03 28.15 -12.40
C MET A 63 37.15 28.19 -11.16
N LYS A 64 37.33 29.15 -10.23
CA LYS A 64 36.48 29.26 -9.03
C LYS A 64 35.12 29.90 -9.31
N LYS A 65 35.06 30.77 -10.32
CA LYS A 65 33.80 31.40 -10.78
C LYS A 65 33.03 30.52 -11.76
N ASN A 66 33.65 29.47 -12.27
CA ASN A 66 33.09 28.57 -13.27
C ASN A 66 32.65 27.21 -12.72
N ILE A 67 32.54 27.06 -11.40
CA ILE A 67 32.05 25.83 -10.78
C ILE A 67 30.52 25.79 -10.95
N LEU A 68 30.03 24.94 -11.86
CA LEU A 68 28.59 24.69 -12.05
C LEU A 68 28.04 23.77 -10.97
N LEU A 69 28.86 22.83 -10.51
CA LEU A 69 28.51 21.86 -9.49
C LEU A 69 29.64 21.68 -8.48
N HIS A 70 29.30 21.71 -7.20
CA HIS A 70 30.17 21.30 -6.11
C HIS A 70 29.51 20.20 -5.27
N GLY A 71 29.96 18.95 -5.43
CA GLY A 71 29.49 17.79 -4.67
C GLY A 71 28.89 16.69 -5.56
N ASN A 72 28.65 15.51 -4.98
CA ASN A 72 28.17 14.35 -5.72
C ASN A 72 26.64 14.22 -5.79
N LYS A 73 25.88 15.13 -5.16
CA LYS A 73 24.42 14.99 -5.03
C LYS A 73 23.70 14.88 -6.38
N PHE A 74 24.07 15.71 -7.36
CA PHE A 74 23.42 15.69 -8.67
C PHE A 74 23.64 14.36 -9.39
N VAL A 75 24.90 13.93 -9.47
CA VAL A 75 25.25 12.66 -10.13
C VAL A 75 24.64 11.47 -9.37
N ARG A 76 24.71 11.48 -8.04
CA ARG A 76 24.20 10.39 -7.20
C ARG A 76 22.69 10.25 -7.25
N TYR A 77 21.97 11.37 -7.20
CA TYR A 77 20.52 11.34 -7.07
C TYR A 77 19.81 11.45 -8.40
N TYR A 78 20.34 12.18 -9.38
CA TYR A 78 19.66 12.49 -10.65
C TYR A 78 20.38 11.92 -11.88
N GLY A 79 21.62 11.47 -11.75
CA GLY A 79 22.39 10.88 -12.85
C GLY A 79 22.50 11.83 -14.05
N ALA A 80 22.23 11.30 -15.25
CA ALA A 80 22.31 12.07 -16.49
C ALA A 80 21.20 13.12 -16.65
N ASP A 81 20.05 12.96 -15.99
CA ASP A 81 18.92 13.90 -16.08
C ASP A 81 19.27 15.28 -15.51
N ALA A 82 20.25 15.33 -14.60
CA ALA A 82 20.75 16.57 -14.05
C ALA A 82 21.52 17.42 -15.06
N PHE A 83 21.93 16.90 -16.22
CA PHE A 83 22.63 17.68 -17.24
C PHE A 83 21.78 18.90 -17.68
N PRO A 84 22.34 20.12 -17.76
CA PRO A 84 23.77 20.48 -17.75
C PRO A 84 24.41 20.71 -16.36
N PHE A 85 23.80 20.21 -15.29
CA PHE A 85 24.25 20.26 -13.90
C PHE A 85 24.28 21.68 -13.32
N THR A 86 23.21 22.43 -13.56
CA THR A 86 23.00 23.78 -12.99
C THR A 86 21.93 23.76 -11.91
N ASP A 87 21.94 24.76 -11.03
CA ASP A 87 20.94 24.89 -9.98
C ASP A 87 19.52 25.05 -10.57
N GLU A 88 19.36 25.74 -11.70
CA GLU A 88 18.07 25.87 -12.38
C GLU A 88 17.54 24.52 -12.86
N LYS A 89 18.43 23.66 -13.41
CA LYS A 89 18.03 22.30 -13.83
C LYS A 89 17.63 21.45 -12.63
N LEU A 90 18.30 21.61 -11.49
CA LEU A 90 17.92 20.91 -10.27
C LEU A 90 16.56 21.37 -9.75
N GLN A 91 16.29 22.67 -9.75
CA GLN A 91 15.00 23.22 -9.36
C GLN A 91 13.88 22.71 -10.28
N GLU A 92 14.12 22.63 -11.60
CA GLU A 92 13.18 22.03 -12.55
C GLU A 92 12.89 20.55 -12.19
N LEU A 93 13.91 19.76 -11.89
CA LEU A 93 13.76 18.35 -11.54
C LEU A 93 13.03 18.16 -10.20
N GLN A 94 13.30 19.02 -9.22
CA GLN A 94 12.66 18.99 -7.90
C GLN A 94 11.20 19.46 -7.93
N ALA A 95 10.87 20.44 -8.79
CA ALA A 95 9.51 20.93 -8.93
C ALA A 95 8.54 19.85 -9.46
N ASP A 96 9.03 18.88 -10.25
CA ASP A 96 8.25 17.75 -10.75
C ASP A 96 8.19 16.56 -9.75
N GLU A 97 8.67 16.73 -8.49
CA GLU A 97 8.79 15.66 -7.47
C GLU A 97 7.81 15.78 -6.26
N GLU A 98 7.05 16.87 -6.12
CA GLU A 98 6.11 17.14 -4.99
C GLU A 98 4.64 16.67 -5.26
N PRO A 99 3.88 16.09 -4.28
CA PRO A 99 4.20 15.05 -3.33
C PRO A 99 3.63 13.68 -3.80
N ARG A 100 4.53 12.90 -4.40
CA ARG A 100 4.61 11.42 -4.47
C ARG A 100 3.83 10.59 -5.49
N TRP A 101 2.58 10.87 -5.91
CA TRP A 101 1.93 10.06 -6.99
C TRP A 101 0.86 10.79 -7.82
N ARG A 102 0.60 12.07 -7.55
CA ARG A 102 -0.63 12.75 -8.03
C ARG A 102 -0.35 14.10 -8.68
N THR A 103 0.52 14.12 -9.68
CA THR A 103 0.54 15.18 -10.68
C THR A 103 -0.09 14.68 -11.99
N SER A 104 -0.51 15.59 -12.86
CA SER A 104 -0.93 15.24 -14.22
C SER A 104 0.18 14.53 -15.01
N SER A 105 1.45 14.73 -14.62
CA SER A 105 2.64 14.14 -15.24
C SER A 105 3.01 12.76 -14.71
N THR A 106 2.47 12.29 -13.57
CA THR A 106 2.83 10.98 -12.97
C THR A 106 1.68 9.99 -12.86
N ASN A 107 0.49 10.30 -13.35
CA ASN A 107 -0.72 9.48 -13.17
C ASN A 107 -0.78 8.20 -14.04
N ASN A 108 0.17 8.00 -14.95
CA ASN A 108 0.22 6.83 -15.82
C ASN A 108 1.66 6.30 -15.93
N LEU A 109 1.81 5.08 -16.47
CA LEU A 109 3.09 4.39 -16.60
C LEU A 109 4.16 5.25 -17.29
N VAL A 110 3.80 5.87 -18.42
CA VAL A 110 4.72 6.68 -19.24
C VAL A 110 5.21 7.90 -18.48
N GLY A 111 4.28 8.63 -17.85
CA GLY A 111 4.58 9.81 -17.06
C GLY A 111 5.41 9.50 -15.81
N LEU A 112 5.05 8.42 -15.10
CA LEU A 112 5.78 7.98 -13.93
C LEU A 112 7.22 7.61 -14.28
N LEU A 113 7.43 6.80 -15.32
CA LEU A 113 8.74 6.35 -15.76
C LEU A 113 9.51 7.39 -16.60
N ARG A 114 8.88 8.47 -17.06
CA ARG A 114 9.44 9.43 -18.04
C ARG A 114 10.05 8.75 -19.28
N CYS A 115 9.41 7.68 -19.74
CA CYS A 115 9.85 6.90 -20.89
C CYS A 115 9.01 7.23 -22.13
N LYS A 116 9.37 6.64 -23.28
CA LYS A 116 8.54 6.67 -24.49
C LYS A 116 7.79 5.34 -24.60
N LEU A 117 6.58 5.38 -25.17
CA LEU A 117 5.82 4.17 -25.48
C LEU A 117 6.59 3.19 -26.38
N SER A 118 7.50 3.70 -27.22
CA SER A 118 8.36 2.93 -28.11
C SER A 118 9.57 2.30 -27.42
N ASP A 119 9.84 2.62 -26.15
CA ASP A 119 11.02 2.09 -25.46
C ASP A 119 10.89 0.58 -25.29
N VAL A 120 11.97 -0.12 -25.61
CA VAL A 120 12.01 -1.59 -25.65
C VAL A 120 12.48 -2.13 -24.31
N LEU A 121 11.71 -3.07 -23.78
CA LEU A 121 12.02 -3.82 -22.58
C LEU A 121 12.45 -5.23 -22.94
N LYS A 122 13.34 -5.78 -22.12
CA LYS A 122 13.79 -7.16 -22.20
C LYS A 122 13.24 -7.94 -21.01
N LYS A 123 13.10 -9.25 -21.18
CA LYS A 123 12.73 -10.16 -20.10
C LYS A 123 13.96 -10.74 -19.42
N THR A 124 13.92 -10.94 -18.11
CA THR A 124 14.94 -11.70 -17.38
C THR A 124 14.86 -13.19 -17.75
N ASN A 125 15.98 -13.90 -17.63
CA ASN A 125 16.06 -15.36 -17.80
C ASN A 125 15.50 -15.89 -19.14
N ALA A 126 15.67 -15.16 -20.25
CA ALA A 126 15.24 -15.64 -21.57
C ALA A 126 16.05 -16.88 -21.98
N GLU A 127 15.35 -18.02 -22.16
CA GLU A 127 15.96 -19.35 -22.31
C GLU A 127 16.77 -19.53 -23.61
N ASP A 128 16.53 -18.71 -24.65
CA ASP A 128 17.01 -19.01 -26.02
C ASP A 128 17.93 -17.97 -26.68
N GLY A 129 18.54 -17.04 -25.94
CA GLY A 129 19.50 -16.06 -26.51
C GLY A 129 18.91 -15.03 -27.49
N CYS A 130 17.70 -15.26 -28.01
CA CYS A 130 16.81 -14.27 -28.59
C CYS A 130 15.96 -13.71 -27.45
N GLY A 131 16.43 -12.63 -26.82
CA GLY A 131 15.72 -12.03 -25.71
C GLY A 131 14.31 -11.67 -26.12
N THR A 132 13.29 -12.22 -25.45
CA THR A 132 11.92 -11.76 -25.63
C THR A 132 11.89 -10.26 -25.34
N VAL A 133 11.44 -9.48 -26.32
CA VAL A 133 11.32 -8.03 -26.22
C VAL A 133 9.85 -7.64 -26.22
N THR A 134 9.54 -6.55 -25.53
CA THR A 134 8.23 -5.90 -25.56
C THR A 134 8.45 -4.39 -25.52
N THR A 135 7.39 -3.61 -25.76
CA THR A 135 7.44 -2.16 -25.63
C THR A 135 6.69 -1.68 -24.39
N ILE A 136 6.97 -0.45 -23.96
CA ILE A 136 6.15 0.20 -22.93
C ILE A 136 4.68 0.27 -23.38
N SER A 137 4.41 0.46 -24.68
CA SER A 137 3.05 0.44 -25.22
C SER A 137 2.32 -0.87 -24.96
N ASP A 138 2.99 -2.02 -25.12
CA ASP A 138 2.38 -3.33 -24.89
C ASP A 138 2.04 -3.55 -23.41
N LEU A 139 2.90 -3.09 -22.51
CA LEU A 139 2.62 -3.10 -21.07
C LEU A 139 1.47 -2.16 -20.72
N ASN A 140 1.41 -0.98 -21.33
CA ASN A 140 0.36 -0.01 -21.10
C ASN A 140 -1.02 -0.47 -21.61
N ASN A 141 -1.08 -1.52 -22.42
CA ASN A 141 -2.32 -2.17 -22.86
C ASN A 141 -2.84 -3.24 -21.88
N LYS A 142 -2.08 -3.58 -20.82
CA LYS A 142 -2.50 -4.53 -19.77
C LYS A 142 -3.32 -3.83 -18.71
N ASP A 143 -4.33 -4.47 -18.13
CA ASP A 143 -5.22 -3.85 -17.15
C ASP A 143 -4.42 -3.30 -15.96
N PHE A 144 -3.48 -4.11 -15.45
CA PHE A 144 -2.62 -3.75 -14.34
C PHE A 144 -1.15 -4.08 -14.61
N VAL A 145 -0.27 -3.14 -14.21
CA VAL A 145 1.18 -3.31 -14.24
C VAL A 145 1.74 -3.11 -12.83
N GLY A 146 2.46 -4.09 -12.32
CA GLY A 146 3.19 -4.01 -11.06
C GLY A 146 4.62 -3.51 -11.28
N LEU A 147 4.97 -2.35 -10.73
CA LEU A 147 6.32 -1.82 -10.74
C LEU A 147 7.06 -2.32 -9.50
N PHE A 148 7.90 -3.34 -9.68
CA PHE A 148 8.64 -4.00 -8.60
C PHE A 148 10.00 -3.34 -8.41
N LEU A 149 10.15 -2.59 -7.32
CA LEU A 149 11.39 -1.94 -6.91
C LEU A 149 12.17 -2.93 -6.04
N CYS A 150 13.09 -3.67 -6.64
CA CYS A 150 13.84 -4.70 -5.94
C CYS A 150 15.04 -4.07 -5.22
N VAL A 151 15.12 -4.17 -3.90
CA VAL A 151 16.26 -3.70 -3.08
C VAL A 151 17.09 -4.89 -2.58
N LYS A 152 16.43 -5.90 -2.01
CA LYS A 152 17.03 -7.12 -1.44
C LYS A 152 16.55 -8.39 -2.14
N GLY A 153 15.39 -8.38 -2.79
CA GLY A 153 14.80 -9.53 -3.47
C GLY A 153 14.07 -10.51 -2.54
N ASN A 154 13.86 -10.15 -1.27
CA ASN A 154 13.16 -10.98 -0.28
C ASN A 154 11.68 -11.20 -0.65
N PHE A 155 11.08 -10.28 -1.41
CA PHE A 155 9.69 -10.38 -1.85
C PHE A 155 9.49 -11.26 -3.09
N ILE A 156 10.56 -11.64 -3.78
CA ILE A 156 10.50 -12.46 -5.01
C ILE A 156 9.69 -13.75 -4.86
N PRO A 157 9.82 -14.55 -3.78
CA PRO A 157 9.05 -15.79 -3.63
C PRO A 157 7.54 -15.55 -3.59
N LYS A 158 7.08 -14.54 -2.83
CA LYS A 158 5.66 -14.21 -2.73
C LYS A 158 5.13 -13.58 -4.02
N LEU A 159 5.93 -12.71 -4.64
CA LEU A 159 5.60 -12.10 -5.93
C LEU A 159 5.43 -13.18 -7.02
N LYS A 160 6.32 -14.18 -7.05
CA LYS A 160 6.24 -15.32 -7.96
C LYS A 160 4.93 -16.08 -7.78
N GLU A 161 4.60 -16.44 -6.53
CA GLU A 161 3.36 -17.16 -6.19
C GLU A 161 2.14 -16.43 -6.77
N VAL A 162 1.99 -15.14 -6.47
CA VAL A 162 0.84 -14.34 -6.96
C VAL A 162 0.84 -14.22 -8.48
N TYR A 163 2.01 -13.96 -9.08
CA TYR A 163 2.12 -13.79 -10.54
C TYR A 163 1.78 -15.07 -11.31
N GLU A 164 2.18 -16.24 -10.82
CA GLU A 164 1.78 -17.54 -11.40
C GLU A 164 0.27 -17.77 -11.26
N HIS A 165 -0.31 -17.46 -10.09
CA HIS A 165 -1.76 -17.55 -9.91
C HIS A 165 -2.53 -16.63 -10.86
N CYS A 166 -2.05 -15.39 -11.10
CA CYS A 166 -2.63 -14.50 -12.10
C CYS A 166 -2.66 -15.13 -13.49
N LYS A 167 -1.56 -15.77 -13.91
CA LYS A 167 -1.48 -16.45 -15.21
C LYS A 167 -2.46 -17.61 -15.31
N THR A 168 -2.52 -18.47 -14.28
CA THR A 168 -3.43 -19.62 -14.23
C THR A 168 -4.90 -19.19 -14.26
N HIS A 169 -5.24 -18.06 -13.65
CA HIS A 169 -6.62 -17.52 -13.62
C HIS A 169 -6.89 -16.48 -14.72
N HIS A 170 -6.03 -16.41 -15.74
CA HIS A 170 -6.16 -15.49 -16.88
C HIS A 170 -6.39 -14.02 -16.48
N LYS A 171 -5.74 -13.57 -15.41
CA LYS A 171 -5.78 -12.18 -14.95
C LYS A 171 -4.74 -11.34 -15.71
N SER A 172 -5.15 -10.16 -16.19
CA SER A 172 -4.31 -9.23 -16.94
C SER A 172 -3.38 -8.46 -15.99
N PHE A 173 -2.24 -9.08 -15.65
CA PHE A 173 -1.25 -8.51 -14.75
C PHE A 173 0.17 -8.80 -15.24
N GLU A 174 0.96 -7.76 -15.49
CA GLU A 174 2.38 -7.87 -15.83
C GLU A 174 3.24 -7.11 -14.82
N ILE A 175 4.51 -7.51 -14.68
CA ILE A 175 5.42 -6.92 -13.70
C ILE A 175 6.66 -6.36 -14.41
N LEU A 176 6.99 -5.11 -14.06
CA LEU A 176 8.19 -4.41 -14.48
C LEU A 176 9.16 -4.28 -13.29
N LEU A 177 10.30 -4.95 -13.39
CA LEU A 177 11.41 -4.88 -12.45
C LEU A 177 12.23 -3.61 -12.63
N VAL A 178 12.46 -2.92 -11.52
CA VAL A 178 13.43 -1.83 -11.40
C VAL A 178 14.43 -2.22 -10.33
N TYR A 179 15.71 -2.26 -10.72
CA TYR A 179 16.81 -2.54 -9.81
C TYR A 179 17.07 -1.31 -8.91
N MET A 180 17.13 -1.52 -7.60
CA MET A 180 17.40 -0.48 -6.61
C MET A 180 18.68 -0.80 -5.84
N PRO A 181 19.87 -0.57 -6.43
CA PRO A 181 21.12 -0.74 -5.71
C PRO A 181 21.14 0.20 -4.49
N THR A 182 21.44 -0.36 -3.32
CA THR A 182 21.60 0.46 -2.11
C THR A 182 22.89 1.27 -2.21
N ASN A 183 22.93 2.40 -1.49
CA ASN A 183 24.11 3.27 -1.44
C ASN A 183 25.37 2.58 -0.87
N ASP A 184 25.20 1.44 -0.20
CA ASP A 184 26.27 0.66 0.40
C ASP A 184 26.78 -0.46 -0.52
N SER A 185 26.19 -0.62 -1.72
CA SER A 185 26.66 -1.59 -2.70
C SER A 185 28.05 -1.17 -3.21
N LEU A 186 29.07 -1.93 -2.80
CA LEU A 186 30.45 -1.71 -3.21
C LEU A 186 30.65 -1.97 -4.72
N ASP A 187 29.81 -2.81 -5.33
CA ASP A 187 29.84 -3.15 -6.75
C ASP A 187 28.39 -3.27 -7.31
N PRO A 188 27.92 -2.26 -8.07
CA PRO A 188 26.60 -2.27 -8.69
C PRO A 188 26.35 -3.47 -9.63
N GLN A 189 27.38 -3.96 -10.35
CA GLN A 189 27.25 -5.11 -11.23
C GLN A 189 27.04 -6.40 -10.44
N ASN A 190 27.74 -6.59 -9.32
CA ASN A 190 27.50 -7.74 -8.43
C ASN A 190 26.08 -7.72 -7.87
N TYR A 191 25.57 -6.55 -7.52
CA TYR A 191 24.20 -6.41 -7.07
C TYR A 191 23.19 -6.83 -8.16
N LYS A 192 23.38 -6.39 -9.41
CA LYS A 192 22.53 -6.83 -10.53
C LYS A 192 22.57 -8.36 -10.69
N LEU A 193 23.77 -8.95 -10.71
CA LEU A 193 23.97 -10.39 -10.83
C LEU A 193 23.29 -11.16 -9.69
N TYR A 194 23.36 -10.64 -8.46
CA TYR A 194 22.68 -11.21 -7.31
C TYR A 194 21.16 -11.28 -7.52
N VAL A 195 20.53 -10.16 -7.93
CA VAL A 195 19.08 -10.13 -8.21
C VAL A 195 18.70 -11.06 -9.36
N ASP A 196 19.49 -11.07 -10.44
CA ASP A 196 19.29 -11.99 -11.58
C ASP A 196 19.33 -13.46 -11.12
N ASN A 197 20.32 -13.84 -10.32
CA ASN A 197 20.46 -15.18 -9.77
C ASN A 197 19.28 -15.56 -8.85
N LEU A 198 18.75 -14.62 -8.06
CA LEU A 198 17.54 -14.84 -7.25
C LEU A 198 16.32 -15.10 -8.14
N LEU A 199 16.11 -14.29 -9.17
CA LEU A 199 15.01 -14.48 -10.12
C LEU A 199 15.13 -15.85 -10.82
N GLN A 200 16.34 -16.23 -11.24
CA GLN A 200 16.61 -17.52 -11.86
C GLN A 200 16.34 -18.68 -10.89
N LYS A 201 16.82 -18.59 -9.64
CA LYS A 201 16.58 -19.58 -8.59
C LYS A 201 15.08 -19.82 -8.36
N HIS A 202 14.29 -18.76 -8.40
CA HIS A 202 12.84 -18.83 -8.26
C HIS A 202 12.10 -19.13 -9.58
N LYS A 203 12.80 -19.22 -10.72
CA LYS A 203 12.24 -19.39 -12.06
C LYS A 203 11.22 -18.29 -12.41
N LEU A 204 11.49 -17.06 -11.98
CA LEU A 204 10.66 -15.90 -12.24
C LEU A 204 11.27 -15.05 -13.35
N SER A 205 10.53 -14.90 -14.46
CA SER A 205 10.94 -14.07 -15.61
C SER A 205 10.08 -12.82 -15.69
N LEU A 206 10.70 -11.66 -15.46
CA LEU A 206 10.06 -10.34 -15.40
C LEU A 206 10.57 -9.43 -16.51
N TRP A 207 9.75 -8.47 -16.94
CA TRP A 207 10.25 -7.35 -17.75
C TRP A 207 11.12 -6.46 -16.88
N TYR A 208 12.20 -5.89 -17.40
CA TYR A 208 13.08 -5.04 -16.58
C TYR A 208 13.50 -3.76 -17.28
N MET A 209 13.65 -2.70 -16.48
CA MET A 209 14.26 -1.44 -16.91
C MET A 209 15.79 -1.57 -16.93
N PRO A 210 16.49 -0.86 -17.84
CA PRO A 210 17.95 -0.79 -17.82
C PRO A 210 18.49 -0.52 -16.41
N PHE A 211 19.54 -1.25 -16.04
CA PHE A 211 20.16 -1.14 -14.72
C PHE A 211 20.74 0.25 -14.51
N ASP A 212 20.52 0.81 -13.31
CA ASP A 212 21.05 2.13 -12.87
C ASP A 212 20.75 3.27 -13.87
N ASN A 213 19.47 3.43 -14.19
CA ASN A 213 18.99 4.42 -15.16
C ASN A 213 18.24 5.59 -14.49
N SER A 214 17.86 6.59 -15.29
CA SER A 214 17.09 7.75 -14.81
C SER A 214 15.81 7.37 -14.05
N VAL A 215 15.19 6.25 -14.42
CA VAL A 215 13.96 5.74 -13.78
C VAL A 215 14.22 5.21 -12.38
N SER A 216 15.27 4.40 -12.18
CA SER A 216 15.64 3.91 -10.85
C SER A 216 16.02 5.07 -9.92
N HIS A 217 16.77 6.05 -10.43
CA HIS A 217 17.09 7.26 -9.67
C HIS A 217 15.83 8.04 -9.27
N LYS A 218 14.90 8.29 -10.21
CA LYS A 218 13.65 9.01 -9.93
C LYS A 218 12.82 8.30 -8.87
N LEU A 219 12.59 7.00 -9.04
CA LEU A 219 11.80 6.21 -8.11
C LEU A 219 12.48 6.07 -6.74
N SER A 220 13.80 6.00 -6.70
CA SER A 220 14.57 6.03 -5.44
C SER A 220 14.31 7.32 -4.65
N ARG A 221 14.20 8.48 -5.32
CA ARG A 221 13.88 9.77 -4.66
C ARG A 221 12.41 9.85 -4.22
N LEU A 222 11.48 9.34 -5.03
CA LEU A 222 10.04 9.43 -4.75
C LEU A 222 9.59 8.48 -3.63
N VAL A 223 10.13 7.26 -3.64
CA VAL A 223 9.72 6.17 -2.74
C VAL A 223 10.66 6.07 -1.54
N CYS A 224 11.96 6.30 -1.74
CA CYS A 224 13.03 6.03 -0.76
C CYS A 224 12.94 4.60 -0.18
N PRO A 225 12.98 3.55 -1.02
CA PRO A 225 12.73 2.18 -0.58
C PRO A 225 13.89 1.68 0.31
N ILE A 226 13.55 1.15 1.49
CA ILE A 226 14.49 0.48 2.42
C ILE A 226 14.43 -1.04 2.23
N GLU A 227 13.27 -1.56 1.86
CA GLU A 227 12.98 -2.93 1.48
C GLU A 227 12.48 -2.96 0.02
N ASP A 228 12.26 -4.16 -0.54
CA ASP A 228 11.60 -4.22 -1.86
C ASP A 228 10.23 -3.55 -1.80
N GLU A 229 9.79 -2.91 -2.88
CA GLU A 229 8.47 -2.29 -2.96
C GLU A 229 7.74 -2.74 -4.22
N LEU A 230 6.41 -2.69 -4.19
CA LEU A 230 5.59 -2.95 -5.37
C LEU A 230 4.51 -1.87 -5.48
N ILE A 231 4.57 -1.11 -6.57
CA ILE A 231 3.56 -0.11 -6.91
C ILE A 231 2.63 -0.72 -7.97
N ILE A 232 1.32 -0.66 -7.75
CA ILE A 232 0.32 -1.13 -8.70
C ILE A 232 -0.16 0.03 -9.55
N LEU A 233 -0.15 -0.16 -10.87
CA LEU A 233 -0.62 0.81 -11.85
C LEU A 233 -1.80 0.22 -12.61
N GLY A 234 -2.97 0.83 -12.50
CA GLY A 234 -4.11 0.57 -13.39
C GLY A 234 -3.97 1.41 -14.65
N THR A 235 -3.78 0.76 -15.81
CA THR A 235 -3.49 1.49 -17.06
C THR A 235 -4.74 2.14 -17.66
N GLN A 236 -5.91 1.54 -17.41
CA GLN A 236 -7.19 1.98 -17.98
C GLN A 236 -7.80 3.15 -17.21
N ASP A 237 -7.63 3.16 -15.88
CA ASP A 237 -8.20 4.18 -14.99
C ASP A 237 -7.15 5.13 -14.41
N ALA A 238 -5.88 5.01 -14.84
CA ALA A 238 -4.76 5.81 -14.35
C ALA A 238 -4.62 5.75 -12.81
N SER A 239 -5.00 4.62 -12.19
CA SER A 239 -4.85 4.42 -10.75
C SER A 239 -3.42 4.05 -10.39
N ILE A 240 -2.94 4.60 -9.28
CA ILE A 240 -1.63 4.29 -8.71
C ILE A 240 -1.79 3.97 -7.23
N ASP A 241 -1.33 2.78 -6.84
CA ASP A 241 -1.27 2.38 -5.44
C ASP A 241 0.13 1.94 -5.05
N PRO A 242 0.85 2.72 -4.21
CA PRO A 242 2.22 2.39 -3.83
C PRO A 242 2.33 1.26 -2.80
N TYR A 243 1.22 0.76 -2.25
CA TYR A 243 1.21 -0.27 -1.20
C TYR A 243 0.91 -1.67 -1.75
N GLY A 244 1.24 -1.92 -3.02
CA GLY A 244 1.03 -3.21 -3.67
C GLY A 244 1.73 -4.35 -2.94
N ARG A 245 2.93 -4.09 -2.37
CA ARG A 245 3.67 -5.10 -1.60
C ARG A 245 2.88 -5.56 -0.39
N ASP A 246 2.36 -4.63 0.40
CA ASP A 246 1.59 -4.95 1.61
C ASP A 246 0.31 -5.70 1.25
N VAL A 247 -0.40 -5.21 0.23
CA VAL A 247 -1.63 -5.83 -0.28
C VAL A 247 -1.39 -7.29 -0.71
N LEU A 248 -0.35 -7.55 -1.49
CA LEU A 248 -0.01 -8.91 -1.93
C LEU A 248 0.48 -9.81 -0.77
N SER A 249 1.22 -9.24 0.18
CA SER A 249 1.73 -9.99 1.33
C SER A 249 0.60 -10.49 2.21
N THR A 250 -0.40 -9.64 2.43
CA THR A 250 -1.57 -9.93 3.25
C THR A 250 -2.58 -10.82 2.55
N PHE A 251 -3.03 -10.42 1.36
CA PHE A 251 -4.21 -11.02 0.73
C PHE A 251 -3.88 -11.93 -0.45
N GLY A 252 -2.63 -11.95 -0.92
CA GLY A 252 -2.20 -12.75 -2.06
C GLY A 252 -3.05 -12.48 -3.31
N ILE A 253 -3.42 -13.56 -4.02
CA ILE A 253 -4.22 -13.47 -5.25
C ILE A 253 -5.64 -12.92 -5.01
N ASN A 254 -6.19 -13.10 -3.81
CA ASN A 254 -7.54 -12.65 -3.49
C ASN A 254 -7.64 -11.12 -3.54
N ALA A 255 -6.52 -10.39 -3.46
CA ALA A 255 -6.53 -8.95 -3.59
C ALA A 255 -6.64 -8.42 -5.02
N TYR A 256 -6.55 -9.25 -6.08
CA TYR A 256 -6.63 -8.76 -7.46
C TYR A 256 -7.85 -7.84 -7.65
N PRO A 257 -7.69 -6.59 -8.13
CA PRO A 257 -6.54 -6.04 -8.87
C PRO A 257 -5.39 -5.39 -8.06
N PHE A 258 -5.25 -5.75 -6.78
CA PHE A 258 -4.12 -5.42 -5.90
C PHE A 258 -4.03 -3.96 -5.45
N THR A 259 -5.06 -3.19 -5.70
CA THR A 259 -5.22 -1.81 -5.27
C THR A 259 -6.15 -1.74 -4.04
N ARG A 260 -5.82 -0.87 -3.08
CA ARG A 260 -6.58 -0.70 -1.83
C ARG A 260 -7.98 -0.16 -2.08
N LYS A 261 -8.16 0.70 -3.09
CA LYS A 261 -9.46 1.25 -3.49
C LYS A 261 -10.44 0.13 -3.86
N GLU A 262 -9.99 -0.84 -4.65
CA GLU A 262 -10.81 -1.94 -5.16
C GLU A 262 -11.08 -2.99 -4.06
N LEU A 263 -10.13 -3.20 -3.14
CA LEU A 263 -10.35 -3.97 -1.91
C LEU A 263 -11.45 -3.36 -1.05
N VAL A 264 -11.33 -2.06 -0.73
CA VAL A 264 -12.34 -1.33 0.04
C VAL A 264 -13.69 -1.36 -0.68
N GLN A 265 -13.71 -1.17 -2.00
CA GLN A 265 -14.95 -1.19 -2.76
C GLN A 265 -15.61 -2.58 -2.76
N ARG A 266 -14.82 -3.65 -2.84
CA ARG A 266 -15.33 -5.02 -2.73
C ARG A 266 -15.96 -5.27 -1.36
N GLU A 267 -15.28 -4.89 -0.29
CA GLU A 267 -15.82 -5.01 1.06
C GLU A 267 -17.13 -4.21 1.19
N VAL A 268 -17.12 -2.93 0.78
CA VAL A 268 -18.33 -2.10 0.77
C VAL A 268 -19.47 -2.76 -0.01
N ASN A 269 -19.21 -3.37 -1.17
CA ASN A 269 -20.24 -4.03 -1.97
C ASN A 269 -20.81 -5.27 -1.26
N LYS A 270 -19.98 -6.07 -0.60
CA LYS A 270 -20.46 -7.21 0.21
C LYS A 270 -21.46 -6.75 1.27
N PHE A 271 -21.16 -5.65 1.98
CA PHE A 271 -22.06 -5.14 3.01
C PHE A 271 -23.31 -4.44 2.46
N LYS A 272 -23.24 -3.84 1.25
CA LYS A 272 -24.42 -3.26 0.58
C LYS A 272 -25.47 -4.29 0.21
N GLU A 273 -25.06 -5.54 -0.01
CA GLU A 273 -25.99 -6.65 -0.30
C GLU A 273 -26.62 -7.23 0.97
N LEU A 274 -26.08 -6.92 2.15
CA LEU A 274 -26.62 -7.39 3.42
C LEU A 274 -27.83 -6.57 3.86
N THR A 275 -28.91 -7.28 4.14
CA THR A 275 -30.13 -6.73 4.74
C THR A 275 -30.40 -7.37 6.10
N LEU A 276 -31.27 -6.73 6.90
CA LEU A 276 -31.81 -7.30 8.14
C LEU A 276 -32.34 -8.73 7.94
N GLU A 277 -33.08 -8.99 6.87
CA GLU A 277 -33.64 -10.32 6.59
C GLU A 277 -32.55 -11.33 6.24
N THR A 278 -31.57 -10.95 5.42
CA THR A 278 -30.47 -11.86 5.05
C THR A 278 -29.60 -12.26 6.24
N LEU A 279 -29.64 -11.49 7.33
CA LEU A 279 -28.88 -11.72 8.54
C LEU A 279 -29.73 -12.37 9.64
N LEU A 280 -30.95 -11.89 9.91
CA LEU A 280 -31.76 -12.31 11.06
C LEU A 280 -32.77 -13.42 10.74
N VAL A 281 -33.03 -13.73 9.47
CA VAL A 281 -33.87 -14.87 9.08
C VAL A 281 -32.98 -16.09 8.80
N TYR A 282 -33.30 -17.22 9.42
CA TYR A 282 -32.58 -18.48 9.25
C TYR A 282 -33.53 -19.66 9.18
N GLU A 283 -33.49 -20.38 8.05
CA GLU A 283 -34.43 -21.47 7.74
C GLU A 283 -35.89 -21.02 7.90
N SER A 284 -36.61 -21.59 8.87
CA SER A 284 -38.00 -21.22 9.20
C SER A 284 -38.11 -20.12 10.27
N GLN A 285 -37.00 -19.77 10.92
CA GLN A 285 -36.97 -18.77 11.99
C GLN A 285 -36.91 -17.36 11.41
N SER A 286 -38.00 -16.61 11.59
CA SER A 286 -38.21 -15.28 10.99
C SER A 286 -38.76 -14.25 11.97
N TYR A 287 -38.60 -14.48 13.27
CA TYR A 287 -39.05 -13.59 14.34
C TYR A 287 -37.98 -13.37 15.42
N LEU A 288 -38.17 -12.29 16.17
CA LEU A 288 -37.38 -11.88 17.34
C LEU A 288 -38.25 -11.93 18.61
N HIS A 289 -37.62 -12.04 19.77
CA HIS A 289 -38.27 -12.05 21.07
C HIS A 289 -38.29 -10.67 21.72
N LYS A 290 -39.43 -10.33 22.35
CA LYS A 290 -39.59 -9.21 23.30
C LYS A 290 -40.48 -9.70 24.44
N GLY A 291 -39.87 -10.16 25.53
CA GLY A 291 -40.56 -11.02 26.49
C GLY A 291 -41.24 -12.20 25.79
N ASN A 292 -42.50 -12.46 26.16
CA ASN A 292 -43.31 -13.52 25.56
C ASN A 292 -43.88 -13.20 24.17
N THR A 293 -43.54 -12.05 23.57
CA THR A 293 -44.04 -11.65 22.25
C THR A 293 -43.03 -12.00 21.14
N LYS A 294 -43.54 -12.56 20.04
CA LYS A 294 -42.76 -12.81 18.81
C LYS A 294 -43.01 -11.67 17.81
N ILE A 295 -41.94 -10.99 17.41
CA ILE A 295 -41.98 -9.87 16.47
C ILE A 295 -41.36 -10.33 15.14
N PRO A 296 -42.10 -10.35 14.03
CA PRO A 296 -41.56 -10.66 12.71
C PRO A 296 -40.37 -9.74 12.35
N VAL A 297 -39.31 -10.31 11.76
CA VAL A 297 -38.16 -9.50 11.29
C VAL A 297 -38.60 -8.44 10.28
N ALA A 298 -39.63 -8.71 9.48
CA ALA A 298 -40.19 -7.78 8.52
C ALA A 298 -40.74 -6.48 9.16
N ASP A 299 -41.18 -6.53 10.42
CA ASP A 299 -41.73 -5.36 11.15
C ASP A 299 -40.64 -4.36 11.57
N LEU A 300 -39.37 -4.70 11.36
CA LEU A 300 -38.24 -3.79 11.53
C LEU A 300 -38.06 -2.85 10.33
N ARG A 301 -38.68 -3.16 9.18
CA ARG A 301 -38.66 -2.26 8.02
C ARG A 301 -39.27 -0.91 8.38
N GLY A 302 -38.62 0.16 7.94
CA GLY A 302 -39.01 1.54 8.28
C GLY A 302 -38.43 2.07 9.59
N LYS A 303 -37.74 1.24 10.38
CA LYS A 303 -37.02 1.66 11.59
C LYS A 303 -35.51 1.60 11.38
N ASN A 304 -34.77 2.46 12.05
CA ASN A 304 -33.32 2.28 12.16
C ASN A 304 -33.04 1.17 13.16
N VAL A 305 -32.12 0.26 12.84
CA VAL A 305 -31.84 -0.89 13.71
C VAL A 305 -30.37 -0.91 14.09
N LEU A 306 -30.09 -1.01 15.38
CA LEU A 306 -28.74 -1.28 15.87
C LEU A 306 -28.66 -2.73 16.32
N LEU A 307 -27.93 -3.56 15.56
CA LEU A 307 -27.65 -4.94 15.93
C LEU A 307 -26.43 -4.96 16.83
N TRP A 308 -26.59 -5.54 18.01
CA TRP A 308 -25.52 -5.76 18.99
C TRP A 308 -25.23 -7.24 19.11
N MET A 309 -23.99 -7.62 18.79
CA MET A 309 -23.53 -9.00 18.87
C MET A 309 -22.54 -9.17 20.02
N SER A 310 -22.85 -10.05 20.98
CA SER A 310 -22.01 -10.30 22.16
C SER A 310 -22.05 -11.77 22.60
N SER A 311 -21.00 -12.19 23.30
CA SER A 311 -20.97 -13.44 24.08
C SER A 311 -21.50 -13.26 25.51
N LEU A 312 -21.88 -12.04 25.90
CA LEU A 312 -22.27 -11.66 27.28
C LEU A 312 -21.21 -12.03 28.34
N SER A 313 -19.96 -12.11 27.93
CA SER A 313 -18.85 -12.38 28.86
C SER A 313 -18.71 -11.26 29.90
N PRO A 314 -18.13 -11.52 31.09
CA PRO A 314 -17.99 -10.51 32.14
C PRO A 314 -17.28 -9.23 31.71
N SER A 315 -16.37 -9.31 30.72
CA SER A 315 -15.70 -8.14 30.14
C SER A 315 -16.64 -7.19 29.37
N ASN A 316 -17.84 -7.65 29.00
CA ASN A 316 -18.79 -6.89 28.17
C ASN A 316 -19.87 -6.18 29.01
N ILE A 317 -19.87 -6.38 30.34
CA ILE A 317 -20.86 -5.77 31.25
C ILE A 317 -20.80 -4.24 31.20
N SER A 318 -19.59 -3.67 31.09
CA SER A 318 -19.41 -2.22 30.93
C SER A 318 -20.13 -1.69 29.69
N PHE A 319 -20.02 -2.42 28.57
CA PHE A 319 -20.66 -2.04 27.32
C PHE A 319 -22.18 -2.18 27.39
N TYR A 320 -22.70 -3.27 27.99
CA TYR A 320 -24.14 -3.43 28.24
C TYR A 320 -24.74 -2.22 28.96
N HIS A 321 -24.11 -1.76 30.05
CA HIS A 321 -24.59 -0.59 30.80
C HIS A 321 -24.53 0.70 29.96
N LYS A 322 -23.46 0.91 29.18
CA LYS A 322 -23.38 2.05 28.24
C LYS A 322 -24.52 2.01 27.23
N LEU A 323 -24.76 0.86 26.62
CA LEU A 323 -25.81 0.67 25.61
C LEU A 323 -27.22 0.84 26.20
N LEU A 324 -27.45 0.36 27.43
CA LEU A 324 -28.72 0.54 28.15
C LEU A 324 -29.03 2.02 28.40
N LEU A 325 -28.07 2.76 28.97
CA LEU A 325 -28.21 4.21 29.21
C LEU A 325 -28.46 4.96 27.89
N TRP A 326 -27.73 4.58 26.84
CA TRP A 326 -27.92 5.15 25.51
C TRP A 326 -29.34 4.87 24.97
N TYR A 327 -29.82 3.62 25.08
CA TYR A 327 -31.12 3.20 24.57
C TYR A 327 -32.26 3.96 25.25
N GLU A 328 -32.25 4.05 26.58
CA GLU A 328 -33.27 4.77 27.35
C GLU A 328 -33.30 6.26 27.02
N ASN A 329 -32.12 6.89 26.91
CA ASN A 329 -31.99 8.30 26.56
C ASN A 329 -32.47 8.63 25.15
N ASN A 330 -32.34 7.69 24.21
CA ASN A 330 -32.71 7.91 22.81
C ASN A 330 -34.15 7.54 22.52
N ARG A 331 -34.71 6.52 23.19
CA ARG A 331 -36.10 6.10 22.98
C ARG A 331 -37.12 7.19 23.32
N THR A 332 -36.75 8.10 24.22
CA THR A 332 -37.55 9.30 24.55
C THR A 332 -37.44 10.41 23.51
N LYS A 333 -36.38 10.42 22.68
CA LYS A 333 -36.04 11.48 21.73
C LYS A 333 -36.32 11.11 20.27
N SER A 334 -36.32 9.82 19.94
CA SER A 334 -36.55 9.28 18.59
C SER A 334 -37.33 7.96 18.70
N PRO A 335 -38.59 7.89 18.24
CA PRO A 335 -39.38 6.66 18.30
C PRO A 335 -39.01 5.65 17.20
N ASP A 336 -38.27 6.06 16.16
CA ASP A 336 -38.07 5.29 14.93
C ASP A 336 -36.72 4.55 14.90
N PHE A 337 -36.34 3.95 16.03
CA PHE A 337 -35.21 3.01 16.10
C PHE A 337 -35.49 1.83 17.04
N GLU A 338 -34.74 0.75 16.89
CA GLU A 338 -34.76 -0.40 17.80
C GLU A 338 -33.36 -1.04 17.90
N VAL A 339 -33.10 -1.72 19.01
CA VAL A 339 -31.88 -2.54 19.17
C VAL A 339 -32.23 -4.01 19.01
N VAL A 340 -31.36 -4.78 18.37
CA VAL A 340 -31.49 -6.24 18.24
C VAL A 340 -30.23 -6.90 18.79
N PHE A 341 -30.39 -7.66 19.86
CA PHE A 341 -29.32 -8.47 20.43
C PHE A 341 -29.19 -9.80 19.67
N VAL A 342 -27.96 -10.15 19.28
CA VAL A 342 -27.59 -11.42 18.68
C VAL A 342 -26.48 -12.06 19.51
N ARG A 343 -26.72 -13.27 19.99
CA ARG A 343 -25.71 -14.00 20.75
C ARG A 343 -24.64 -14.57 19.83
N LYS A 344 -23.37 -14.52 20.24
CA LYS A 344 -22.26 -15.15 19.50
C LYS A 344 -22.32 -16.67 19.52
N HIS A 345 -21.83 -17.31 18.45
CA HIS A 345 -21.85 -18.76 18.29
C HIS A 345 -21.06 -19.52 19.39
N ASN A 346 -20.03 -18.89 19.97
CA ASN A 346 -19.18 -19.46 21.01
C ASN A 346 -19.59 -19.06 22.44
N SER A 347 -20.76 -18.45 22.61
CA SER A 347 -21.31 -18.12 23.93
C SER A 347 -21.51 -19.38 24.77
N ALA A 348 -21.21 -19.32 26.07
CA ALA A 348 -21.61 -20.36 27.00
C ALA A 348 -23.14 -20.48 26.98
N ALA A 349 -23.64 -21.71 26.77
CA ALA A 349 -25.04 -22.01 26.48
C ALA A 349 -25.99 -21.92 27.70
N THR A 350 -25.75 -21.03 28.65
CA THR A 350 -26.41 -21.06 29.96
C THR A 350 -27.68 -20.24 30.06
N ASP A 351 -27.83 -19.17 29.26
CA ASP A 351 -28.94 -18.24 29.46
C ASP A 351 -30.07 -18.53 28.44
N ASP A 352 -31.30 -18.66 28.90
CA ASP A 352 -32.47 -18.82 28.03
C ASP A 352 -32.83 -17.48 27.35
N ASP A 353 -33.16 -17.50 26.06
CA ASP A 353 -33.45 -16.28 25.30
C ASP A 353 -34.70 -15.54 25.83
N LEU A 354 -35.67 -16.26 26.39
CA LEU A 354 -36.86 -15.63 26.97
C LEU A 354 -36.51 -14.93 28.27
N GLU A 355 -35.70 -15.55 29.13
CA GLU A 355 -35.19 -14.91 30.36
C GLU A 355 -34.41 -13.63 30.05
N LEU A 356 -33.50 -13.68 29.05
CA LEU A 356 -32.80 -12.47 28.60
C LEU A 356 -33.77 -11.40 28.08
N SER A 357 -34.85 -11.81 27.40
CA SER A 357 -35.83 -10.89 26.82
C SER A 357 -36.73 -10.20 27.85
N GLU A 358 -36.76 -10.71 29.09
CA GLU A 358 -37.42 -10.05 30.22
C GLU A 358 -36.54 -8.99 30.87
N VAL A 359 -35.21 -9.17 30.82
CA VAL A 359 -34.24 -8.24 31.42
C VAL A 359 -33.82 -7.15 30.44
N MET A 360 -33.68 -7.47 29.16
CA MET A 360 -33.25 -6.52 28.14
C MET A 360 -34.43 -5.72 27.58
N PRO A 361 -34.32 -4.38 27.44
CA PRO A 361 -35.43 -3.54 26.98
C PRO A 361 -35.68 -3.59 25.45
N TRP A 362 -34.78 -4.28 24.72
CA TRP A 362 -34.72 -4.37 23.26
C TRP A 362 -35.04 -5.78 22.76
N LEU A 363 -34.94 -6.00 21.44
CA LEU A 363 -35.30 -7.28 20.80
C LEU A 363 -34.16 -8.29 20.90
N ILE A 364 -34.51 -9.58 20.97
CA ILE A 364 -33.54 -10.68 21.00
C ILE A 364 -33.71 -11.59 19.80
N CYS A 365 -32.63 -11.83 19.07
CA CYS A 365 -32.57 -12.85 18.04
C CYS A 365 -32.47 -14.23 18.72
N PRO A 366 -33.41 -15.16 18.41
CA PRO A 366 -33.36 -16.53 18.92
C PRO A 366 -32.01 -17.18 18.63
N PHE A 367 -31.40 -17.80 19.65
CA PHE A 367 -30.09 -18.38 19.55
C PHE A 367 -30.13 -19.72 18.83
N ILE A 368 -29.53 -19.74 17.64
CA ILE A 368 -29.19 -20.94 16.89
C ILE A 368 -27.69 -20.83 16.59
N ALA A 369 -26.91 -21.82 17.02
CA ALA A 369 -25.44 -21.76 16.90
C ALA A 369 -24.97 -21.58 15.45
N ASP A 370 -25.56 -22.35 14.52
CA ASP A 370 -25.25 -22.26 13.09
C ASP A 370 -25.69 -20.93 12.47
N HIS A 371 -26.82 -20.37 12.92
CA HIS A 371 -27.28 -19.06 12.50
C HIS A 371 -26.31 -17.97 12.96
N SER A 372 -25.93 -18.00 14.24
CA SER A 372 -24.99 -17.05 14.83
C SER A 372 -23.63 -17.10 14.12
N ALA A 373 -23.12 -18.31 13.86
CA ALA A 373 -21.89 -18.50 13.09
C ALA A 373 -22.02 -17.98 11.64
N SER A 374 -23.20 -18.14 11.01
CA SER A 374 -23.49 -17.59 9.68
C SER A 374 -23.50 -16.06 9.67
N ILE A 375 -24.10 -15.41 10.67
CA ILE A 375 -24.08 -13.95 10.81
C ILE A 375 -22.65 -13.46 11.02
N GLU A 376 -21.91 -14.07 11.95
CA GLU A 376 -20.51 -13.74 12.22
C GLU A 376 -19.65 -13.86 10.95
N LYS A 377 -19.81 -14.94 10.19
CA LYS A 377 -19.09 -15.14 8.94
C LYS A 377 -19.45 -14.11 7.86
N LYS A 378 -20.71 -13.68 7.79
CA LYS A 378 -21.15 -12.66 6.82
C LYS A 378 -20.61 -11.27 7.17
N LEU A 379 -20.55 -10.93 8.45
CA LEU A 379 -20.09 -9.62 8.92
C LEU A 379 -18.56 -9.56 9.07
N PHE A 380 -17.92 -10.67 9.45
CA PHE A 380 -16.51 -10.78 9.81
C PHE A 380 -15.90 -12.09 9.27
N PRO A 381 -15.79 -12.23 7.94
CA PRO A 381 -15.40 -13.49 7.28
C PRO A 381 -14.00 -14.00 7.66
N ASP A 382 -13.10 -13.12 8.11
CA ASP A 382 -11.71 -13.45 8.46
C ASP A 382 -11.51 -13.75 9.96
N GLY A 383 -12.60 -13.92 10.73
CA GLY A 383 -12.57 -14.50 12.08
C GLY A 383 -12.26 -13.54 13.23
N GLY A 384 -12.41 -12.24 13.04
CA GLY A 384 -12.05 -11.21 14.03
C GLY A 384 -13.23 -10.59 14.77
N ILE A 385 -13.72 -11.24 15.83
CA ILE A 385 -14.40 -10.48 16.89
C ILE A 385 -13.96 -11.00 18.26
N CYS A 386 -12.92 -10.37 18.83
CA CYS A 386 -12.51 -10.64 20.21
C CYS A 386 -13.47 -10.02 21.24
N GLY A 387 -14.17 -8.92 20.89
CA GLY A 387 -15.09 -8.18 21.77
C GLY A 387 -16.53 -8.13 21.25
N ASP A 388 -17.30 -7.10 21.58
CA ASP A 388 -18.64 -6.93 21.02
C ASP A 388 -18.60 -6.32 19.61
N ALA A 389 -19.62 -6.61 18.80
CA ALA A 389 -19.79 -5.99 17.50
C ALA A 389 -21.10 -5.22 17.43
N LEU A 390 -21.06 -4.07 16.76
CA LEU A 390 -22.22 -3.26 16.47
C LEU A 390 -22.39 -3.10 14.96
N VAL A 391 -23.61 -3.29 14.48
CA VAL A 391 -23.99 -3.07 13.08
C VAL A 391 -25.22 -2.19 13.02
N GLU A 392 -25.11 -1.09 12.29
CA GLU A 392 -26.18 -0.13 12.08
C GLU A 392 -26.89 -0.42 10.76
N PHE A 393 -28.22 -0.47 10.80
CA PHE A 393 -29.09 -0.60 9.64
C PHE A 393 -29.98 0.64 9.52
N GLY A 394 -30.16 1.09 8.28
CA GLY A 394 -31.10 2.16 7.96
C GLY A 394 -32.55 1.67 7.93
N THR A 395 -33.47 2.60 7.73
CA THR A 395 -34.92 2.30 7.59
C THR A 395 -35.25 1.41 6.39
N ASP A 396 -34.37 1.36 5.39
CA ASP A 396 -34.42 0.46 4.25
C ASP A 396 -33.89 -0.95 4.56
N GLY A 397 -33.51 -1.22 5.81
CA GLY A 397 -32.97 -2.50 6.25
C GLY A 397 -31.57 -2.81 5.73
N LEU A 398 -30.87 -1.85 5.12
CA LEU A 398 -29.50 -2.00 4.60
C LEU A 398 -28.46 -1.58 5.63
N VAL A 399 -27.28 -2.20 5.59
CA VAL A 399 -26.16 -1.86 6.48
C VAL A 399 -25.64 -0.45 6.17
N CYS A 400 -25.66 0.42 7.17
CA CYS A 400 -25.14 1.79 7.10
C CYS A 400 -23.71 1.90 7.63
N SER A 401 -23.42 1.17 8.71
CA SER A 401 -22.14 1.21 9.43
C SER A 401 -21.94 -0.08 10.22
N PHE A 402 -20.70 -0.43 10.52
CA PHE A 402 -20.38 -1.53 11.44
C PHE A 402 -19.03 -1.30 12.12
N THR A 403 -18.83 -1.91 13.29
CA THR A 403 -17.57 -1.91 14.04
C THR A 403 -17.45 -3.17 14.88
N ALA A 404 -16.22 -3.61 15.12
CA ALA A 404 -15.87 -4.70 16.04
C ALA A 404 -15.31 -4.17 17.38
N ASP A 405 -15.54 -2.89 17.68
CA ASP A 405 -15.04 -2.18 18.87
C ASP A 405 -16.10 -1.20 19.41
N GLU A 406 -16.05 -0.86 20.70
CA GLU A 406 -17.03 -0.03 21.44
C GLU A 406 -17.21 1.39 20.87
N ASP A 407 -16.34 1.79 19.94
CA ASP A 407 -16.25 3.08 19.23
C ASP A 407 -17.57 3.62 18.63
N LEU A 408 -18.57 2.79 18.33
CA LEU A 408 -19.80 3.30 17.68
C LEU A 408 -20.59 4.25 18.60
N LEU A 409 -20.52 4.05 19.91
CA LEU A 409 -21.17 4.93 20.89
C LEU A 409 -20.37 6.23 21.12
N ASP A 410 -19.05 6.22 20.88
CA ASP A 410 -18.17 7.38 21.05
C ASP A 410 -18.10 8.28 19.79
N ILE A 411 -18.38 7.74 18.60
CA ILE A 411 -18.23 8.46 17.31
C ILE A 411 -19.48 9.24 16.90
N GLY A 412 -20.63 8.98 17.51
CA GLY A 412 -21.92 9.21 16.82
C GLY A 412 -22.89 10.17 17.47
N VAL A 413 -22.61 10.80 18.61
CA VAL A 413 -23.58 11.72 19.20
C VAL A 413 -23.39 13.09 18.53
N ASP A 414 -24.32 13.51 17.66
CA ASP A 414 -24.31 14.90 17.19
C ASP A 414 -24.52 15.87 18.38
N GLU A 415 -24.30 17.18 18.19
CA GLU A 415 -24.48 18.17 19.26
C GLU A 415 -25.88 18.14 19.92
N SER A 416 -26.85 17.44 19.31
CA SER A 416 -28.21 17.25 19.80
C SER A 416 -28.44 15.95 20.58
N GLY A 417 -27.45 15.07 20.69
CA GLY A 417 -27.60 13.81 21.41
C GLY A 417 -28.05 12.64 20.53
N LYS A 418 -28.15 12.79 19.19
CA LYS A 418 -28.68 11.77 18.29
C LYS A 418 -27.54 11.00 17.61
N ILE A 419 -27.70 9.68 17.50
CA ILE A 419 -26.98 8.91 16.48
C ILE A 419 -27.52 9.36 15.12
N PRO A 420 -26.67 9.79 14.16
CA PRO A 420 -27.10 10.12 12.81
C PRO A 420 -27.38 8.82 12.05
N PHE A 421 -28.43 8.12 12.47
CA PHE A 421 -28.89 6.92 11.81
C PHE A 421 -29.12 7.21 10.32
N GLY A 422 -28.63 6.33 9.45
CA GLY A 422 -28.80 6.46 8.00
C GLY A 422 -27.73 7.30 7.28
N ARG A 423 -26.70 7.81 7.96
CA ARG A 423 -25.48 8.27 7.27
C ARG A 423 -24.61 7.05 6.92
N SER A 424 -24.48 6.74 5.64
CA SER A 424 -23.62 5.64 5.19
C SER A 424 -22.15 5.94 5.48
N ASN A 425 -21.64 5.40 6.60
CA ASN A 425 -20.22 5.37 6.95
C ASN A 425 -19.56 4.05 6.53
N LEU A 426 -20.24 3.27 5.69
CA LEU A 426 -19.87 1.92 5.33
C LEU A 426 -18.46 1.80 4.75
N ARG A 427 -18.03 2.81 3.97
CA ARG A 427 -16.65 2.87 3.44
C ARG A 427 -15.63 2.97 4.56
N ARG A 428 -15.88 3.80 5.59
CA ARG A 428 -15.01 3.96 6.75
C ARG A 428 -14.98 2.68 7.58
N SER A 429 -16.12 2.03 7.78
CA SER A 429 -16.20 0.73 8.46
C SER A 429 -15.44 -0.36 7.72
N ALA A 430 -15.60 -0.45 6.39
CA ALA A 430 -14.84 -1.39 5.55
C ALA A 430 -13.32 -1.14 5.65
N ILE A 431 -12.88 0.12 5.63
CA ILE A 431 -11.48 0.47 5.84
C ILE A 431 -11.01 0.02 7.23
N LYS A 432 -11.74 0.37 8.31
CA LYS A 432 -11.37 -0.04 9.67
C LYS A 432 -11.25 -1.56 9.80
N ASN A 433 -12.18 -2.31 9.21
CA ASN A 433 -12.15 -3.77 9.23
C ASN A 433 -10.91 -4.33 8.53
N LEU A 434 -10.57 -3.83 7.33
CA LEU A 434 -9.33 -4.19 6.64
C LEU A 434 -8.06 -3.78 7.43
N CYS A 435 -8.13 -2.65 8.16
CA CYS A 435 -7.02 -2.08 8.93
C CYS A 435 -6.74 -2.81 10.24
N HIS A 436 -7.79 -3.19 10.98
CA HIS A 436 -7.68 -3.93 12.25
C HIS A 436 -6.93 -5.25 12.05
N HIS A 437 -7.00 -5.80 10.85
CA HIS A 437 -6.28 -7.01 10.49
C HIS A 437 -4.87 -6.76 9.93
N HIS A 438 -4.64 -5.70 9.11
CA HIS A 438 -3.36 -5.63 8.37
C HIS A 438 -2.82 -4.24 7.98
N PHE A 439 -3.47 -3.11 8.30
CA PHE A 439 -3.03 -1.78 7.84
C PHE A 439 -3.17 -0.69 8.91
N ILE A 440 -2.06 -0.27 9.54
CA ILE A 440 -2.05 0.88 10.48
C ILE A 440 -1.99 2.24 9.74
N ILE A 441 -1.82 2.28 8.41
CA ILE A 441 -1.43 3.52 7.69
C ILE A 441 -2.57 4.19 6.89
N MET A 442 -3.80 3.66 6.92
CA MET A 442 -4.91 4.15 6.08
C MET A 442 -5.62 5.42 6.57
N ASN A 443 -5.29 5.95 7.75
CA ASN A 443 -6.02 7.09 8.34
C ASN A 443 -5.85 8.44 7.60
N ASN A 444 -5.05 8.52 6.54
CA ASN A 444 -4.74 9.77 5.84
C ASN A 444 -5.41 9.95 4.46
N TYR A 445 -6.40 9.13 4.11
CA TYR A 445 -7.17 9.32 2.87
C TYR A 445 -8.67 9.38 3.15
N THR A 446 -9.06 10.40 3.89
CA THR A 446 -10.42 10.95 3.84
C THR A 446 -10.34 12.27 3.09
N ASP A 447 -10.80 12.25 1.84
CA ASP A 447 -11.56 13.31 1.17
C ASP A 447 -12.12 12.75 -0.15
#